data_AF-A0A1B7N2X8-F1
#
_entry.id   AF-A0A1B7N2X8-F1
#
_cell.length_a   1.000
_cell.length_b   1.000
_cell.length_c   1.000
_cell.angle_alpha   90.00
_cell.angle_beta   90.00
_cell.angle_gamma   90.00
#
_symmetry.space_group_name_H-M   'P 1'
#
loop_
_entity.id
_entity.type
_entity.pdbx_description
1 polymer ?
#
loop_
_entity_poly.entity_id
_entity_poly.type
_entity_poly.pdbx_seq_one_letter_code
_entity_poly.pdbx_strand_id
1 'polypeptide(L)'
;MARMIYLPDTMTNWPWPRIVNPHFEAVKLEVDASIRDFKALSPESQEAFDKCDFEHLRIGCDLMNAYFIIVGRMGLNPMVASSRFWARAIQSASLPSQRRFLDSFIAYLRALVVEAFDRDQGHCRGINGYLRLRRDTCSVKPCCFICEIGMDLPDKVLQHPIIVELEQCILELSLIDNDMASYNREQATGDENYNLITAVMLELDLDVGGAMAWAARYHAEVQTKFVDALTKIPSWGLSVDGLIKEYIDGIAIWTRGTHSWNYETECSFGPRVPGLCSIICVQLCESVENTM
;
A
#
# COMPACT_ATOMS: atom_id res chain seq x y z
N MET A 1 -16.72 -27.83 -10.41
CA MET A 1 -15.66 -27.79 -9.38
C MET A 1 -15.37 -26.33 -9.10
N ALA A 2 -15.20 -25.95 -7.82
CA ALA A 2 -14.80 -24.59 -7.49
C ALA A 2 -13.39 -24.31 -8.03
N ARG A 3 -13.19 -23.15 -8.69
CA ARG A 3 -11.86 -22.75 -9.18
C ARG A 3 -11.11 -22.12 -8.01
N MET A 4 -9.91 -22.62 -7.74
CA MET A 4 -9.07 -22.14 -6.63
C MET A 4 -7.97 -21.22 -7.18
N ILE A 5 -7.67 -20.14 -6.47
CA ILE A 5 -6.53 -19.26 -6.71
C ILE A 5 -5.47 -19.56 -5.67
N TYR A 6 -4.24 -19.77 -6.11
CA TYR A 6 -3.07 -19.89 -5.25
C TYR A 6 -2.43 -18.52 -5.08
N LEU A 7 -2.19 -18.12 -3.82
CA LEU A 7 -1.46 -16.88 -3.52
C LEU A 7 0.00 -17.23 -3.18
N PRO A 8 0.97 -16.68 -3.94
CA PRO A 8 2.38 -16.91 -3.68
C PRO A 8 2.82 -16.18 -2.40
N ASP A 9 3.57 -16.85 -1.52
CA ASP A 9 4.29 -16.18 -0.43
C ASP A 9 5.53 -15.50 -1.01
N THR A 10 5.37 -14.21 -1.34
CA THR A 10 6.40 -13.39 -1.99
C THR A 10 7.43 -12.84 -1.02
N MET A 11 7.17 -12.92 0.29
CA MET A 11 7.99 -12.33 1.34
C MET A 11 8.74 -13.36 2.20
N THR A 12 8.75 -14.65 1.82
CA THR A 12 9.46 -15.71 2.56
C THR A 12 10.94 -15.36 2.81
N ASN A 13 11.62 -14.80 1.80
CA ASN A 13 13.05 -14.47 1.85
C ASN A 13 13.33 -12.98 2.11
N TRP A 14 12.30 -12.20 2.48
CA TRP A 14 12.48 -10.78 2.77
C TRP A 14 13.31 -10.59 4.06
N PRO A 15 14.45 -9.87 4.03
CA PRO A 15 15.37 -9.82 5.17
C PRO A 15 14.82 -9.10 6.41
N TRP A 16 13.83 -8.22 6.24
CA TRP A 16 13.25 -7.45 7.35
C TRP A 16 12.05 -8.21 7.94
N PRO A 17 12.12 -8.61 9.23
CA PRO A 17 11.02 -9.32 9.86
C PRO A 17 9.83 -8.37 10.12
N ARG A 18 8.66 -8.96 10.37
CA ARG A 18 7.54 -8.18 10.91
C ARG A 18 7.88 -7.71 12.32
N ILE A 19 7.71 -6.42 12.58
CA ILE A 19 7.94 -5.79 13.88
C ILE A 19 6.69 -5.00 14.26
N VAL A 20 6.10 -5.32 15.39
CA VAL A 20 4.96 -4.57 15.97
C VAL A 20 5.49 -3.58 16.99
N ASN A 21 5.06 -2.32 16.90
CA ASN A 21 5.48 -1.28 17.82
C ASN A 21 4.92 -1.57 19.25
N PRO A 22 5.72 -1.47 20.33
CA PRO A 22 5.24 -1.71 21.70
C PRO A 22 4.05 -0.85 22.13
N HIS A 23 3.88 0.33 21.52
CA HIS A 23 2.78 1.24 21.78
C HIS A 23 1.53 0.98 20.93
N PHE A 24 1.53 -0.08 20.10
CA PHE A 24 0.48 -0.39 19.15
C PHE A 24 -0.92 -0.36 19.76
N GLU A 25 -1.17 -1.17 20.80
CA GLU A 25 -2.50 -1.31 21.41
C GLU A 25 -3.04 0.03 21.94
N ALA A 26 -2.16 0.83 22.56
CA ALA A 26 -2.52 2.14 23.07
C ALA A 26 -2.87 3.12 21.95
N VAL A 27 -2.02 3.18 20.91
CA VAL A 27 -2.22 4.08 19.76
C VAL A 27 -3.47 3.69 18.98
N LYS A 28 -3.71 2.38 18.78
CA LYS A 28 -4.88 1.85 18.09
C LYS A 28 -6.18 2.27 18.78
N LEU A 29 -6.28 2.07 20.10
CA LEU A 29 -7.45 2.47 20.89
C LEU A 29 -7.75 3.96 20.75
N GLU A 30 -6.72 4.81 20.77
CA GLU A 30 -6.88 6.25 20.60
C GLU A 30 -7.31 6.64 19.18
N VAL A 31 -6.78 5.96 18.16
CA VAL A 31 -7.11 6.18 16.74
C VAL A 31 -8.56 5.79 16.48
N ASP A 32 -8.94 4.58 16.85
CA ASP A 32 -10.29 4.04 16.65
C ASP A 32 -11.34 4.90 17.35
N ALA A 33 -11.10 5.29 18.60
CA ALA A 33 -11.96 6.20 19.34
C ALA A 33 -12.10 7.56 18.64
N SER A 34 -10.98 8.10 18.15
CA SER A 34 -10.96 9.39 17.49
C SER A 34 -11.64 9.39 16.12
N ILE A 35 -11.66 8.28 15.38
CA ILE A 35 -12.35 8.18 14.09
C ILE A 35 -13.85 8.10 14.32
N ARG A 36 -14.27 7.26 15.28
CA ARG A 36 -15.67 7.12 15.67
C ARG A 36 -16.29 8.42 16.16
N ASP A 37 -15.57 9.16 17.00
CA ASP A 37 -16.02 10.48 17.48
C ASP A 37 -16.16 11.49 16.34
N PHE A 38 -15.27 11.37 15.35
CA PHE A 38 -15.21 12.30 14.23
C PHE A 38 -16.35 12.12 13.21
N LYS A 39 -17.05 10.97 13.22
CA LYS A 39 -18.21 10.67 12.36
C LYS A 39 -17.93 10.97 10.87
N ALA A 40 -16.71 10.69 10.41
CA ALA A 40 -16.32 10.86 9.01
C ALA A 40 -16.99 9.86 8.06
N LEU A 41 -17.49 8.75 8.60
CA LEU A 41 -17.98 7.61 7.86
C LEU A 41 -19.48 7.42 8.11
N SER A 42 -20.21 6.93 7.09
CA SER A 42 -21.55 6.38 7.32
C SER A 42 -21.46 5.16 8.26
N PRO A 43 -22.54 4.74 8.93
CA PRO A 43 -22.52 3.55 9.79
C PRO A 43 -21.97 2.30 9.07
N GLU A 44 -22.37 2.10 7.80
CA GLU A 44 -21.94 0.98 6.97
C GLU A 44 -20.45 1.10 6.60
N SER A 45 -20.01 2.32 6.28
CA SER A 45 -18.60 2.59 5.96
C SER A 45 -17.69 2.48 7.18
N GLN A 46 -18.19 2.86 8.36
CA GLN A 46 -17.47 2.71 9.63
C GLN A 46 -17.29 1.22 9.98
N GLU A 47 -18.30 0.39 9.74
CA GLU A 47 -18.20 -1.05 9.95
C GLU A 47 -17.16 -1.68 9.00
N ALA A 48 -17.14 -1.28 7.73
CA ALA A 48 -16.13 -1.73 6.77
C ALA A 48 -14.71 -1.26 7.15
N PHE A 49 -14.60 -0.01 7.60
CA PHE A 49 -13.34 0.57 8.03
C PHE A 49 -12.75 -0.11 9.27
N ASP A 50 -13.59 -0.40 10.28
CA ASP A 50 -13.17 -1.07 11.52
C ASP A 50 -12.64 -2.50 11.27
N LYS A 51 -13.02 -3.13 10.14
CA LYS A 51 -12.54 -4.46 9.71
C LYS A 51 -11.14 -4.44 9.07
N CYS A 52 -10.64 -3.26 8.71
CA CYS A 52 -9.33 -3.08 8.05
C CYS A 52 -8.15 -2.95 9.01
N ASP A 53 -8.33 -3.04 10.33
CA ASP A 53 -7.27 -3.07 11.38
C ASP A 53 -5.92 -2.41 11.03
N PHE A 54 -5.78 -1.10 11.26
CA PHE A 54 -4.59 -0.33 10.86
C PHE A 54 -3.47 -0.31 11.93
N GLU A 55 -2.20 -0.49 11.52
CA GLU A 55 -1.01 -0.39 12.37
C GLU A 55 -0.15 0.87 12.09
N HIS A 56 0.69 1.26 13.07
CA HIS A 56 1.73 2.32 13.11
C HIS A 56 1.34 3.72 13.63
N LEU A 57 2.33 4.44 14.20
CA LEU A 57 2.26 5.73 14.92
C LEU A 57 1.12 6.66 14.48
N ARG A 58 0.50 7.34 15.44
CA ARG A 58 -0.72 8.16 15.28
C ARG A 58 -0.82 9.01 13.99
N ILE A 59 0.28 9.64 13.57
CA ILE A 59 0.37 10.44 12.34
C ILE A 59 0.25 9.55 11.09
N GLY A 60 0.89 8.40 11.08
CA GLY A 60 0.76 7.38 10.05
C GLY A 60 -0.65 6.80 9.99
N CYS A 61 -1.26 6.45 11.13
CA CYS A 61 -2.67 6.06 11.17
C CYS A 61 -3.58 7.13 10.56
N ASP A 62 -3.51 8.38 11.01
CA ASP A 62 -4.37 9.45 10.50
C ASP A 62 -4.18 9.66 8.98
N LEU A 63 -2.97 9.44 8.44
CA LEU A 63 -2.69 9.46 7.00
C LEU A 63 -3.30 8.26 6.25
N MET A 64 -3.08 7.04 6.74
CA MET A 64 -3.65 5.83 6.15
C MET A 64 -5.18 5.89 6.15
N ASN A 65 -5.77 6.39 7.23
CA ASN A 65 -7.21 6.57 7.33
C ASN A 65 -7.71 7.57 6.29
N ALA A 66 -7.00 8.68 6.07
CA ALA A 66 -7.32 9.61 4.99
C ALA A 66 -7.24 8.93 3.61
N TYR A 67 -6.24 8.08 3.35
CA TYR A 67 -6.17 7.32 2.10
C TYR A 67 -7.35 6.38 1.91
N PHE A 68 -7.67 5.56 2.92
CA PHE A 68 -8.78 4.61 2.81
C PHE A 68 -10.14 5.31 2.68
N ILE A 69 -10.33 6.48 3.31
CA ILE A 69 -11.52 7.32 3.10
C ILE A 69 -11.57 7.85 1.66
N ILE A 70 -10.44 8.32 1.11
CA ILE A 70 -10.35 8.84 -0.26
C ILE A 70 -10.61 7.73 -1.30
N VAL A 71 -10.00 6.56 -1.13
CA VAL A 71 -10.04 5.45 -2.10
C VAL A 71 -11.32 4.62 -1.96
N GLY A 72 -11.74 4.33 -0.74
CA GLY A 72 -12.87 3.44 -0.45
C GLY A 72 -14.25 4.01 -0.78
N ARG A 73 -14.33 5.21 -1.38
CA ARG A 73 -15.58 5.91 -1.71
C ARG A 73 -16.56 5.95 -0.53
N MET A 74 -16.04 6.01 0.70
CA MET A 74 -16.76 5.81 1.96
C MET A 74 -17.67 6.98 2.39
N GLY A 75 -18.08 7.82 1.43
CA GLY A 75 -19.25 8.66 1.59
C GLY A 75 -19.17 9.89 2.50
N LEU A 76 -18.01 10.51 2.82
CA LEU A 76 -17.92 11.91 3.31
C LEU A 76 -16.48 12.52 3.35
N ASN A 77 -16.39 13.83 3.64
CA ASN A 77 -15.36 14.83 3.27
C ASN A 77 -13.86 14.47 3.56
N PRO A 78 -13.10 13.98 2.56
CA PRO A 78 -11.68 13.61 2.72
C PRO A 78 -10.76 14.78 3.11
N MET A 79 -11.19 16.03 2.92
CA MET A 79 -10.37 17.19 3.28
C MET A 79 -10.17 17.31 4.80
N VAL A 80 -11.13 16.88 5.62
CA VAL A 80 -11.07 17.15 7.06
C VAL A 80 -10.15 16.14 7.77
N ALA A 81 -10.17 14.87 7.35
CA ALA A 81 -9.20 13.86 7.79
C ALA A 81 -7.77 14.27 7.40
N SER A 82 -7.60 14.69 6.14
CA SER A 82 -6.31 15.19 5.62
C SER A 82 -5.81 16.42 6.39
N SER A 83 -6.72 17.35 6.76
CA SER A 83 -6.37 18.56 7.51
C SER A 83 -5.89 18.27 8.94
N ARG A 84 -6.50 17.28 9.62
CA ARG A 84 -6.09 16.87 10.98
C ARG A 84 -4.74 16.16 10.98
N PHE A 85 -4.53 15.24 10.05
CA PHE A 85 -3.23 14.63 9.82
C PHE A 85 -2.18 15.73 9.63
N TRP A 86 -2.44 16.68 8.72
CA TRP A 86 -1.49 17.71 8.37
C TRP A 86 -1.13 18.60 9.56
N ALA A 87 -2.13 19.03 10.34
CA ALA A 87 -1.92 19.86 11.53
C ALA A 87 -1.04 19.20 12.61
N ARG A 88 -0.98 17.86 12.65
CA ARG A 88 -0.08 17.11 13.54
C ARG A 88 1.28 16.88 12.90
N ALA A 89 1.30 16.49 11.63
CA ALA A 89 2.52 16.23 10.87
C ALA A 89 3.48 17.42 10.87
N ILE A 90 2.96 18.64 10.66
CA ILE A 90 3.79 19.87 10.60
C ILE A 90 4.48 20.22 11.92
N GLN A 91 4.06 19.64 13.04
CA GLN A 91 4.70 19.87 14.34
C GLN A 91 6.03 19.12 14.46
N SER A 92 6.22 18.07 13.66
CA SER A 92 7.43 17.21 13.68
C SER A 92 8.19 17.21 12.36
N ALA A 93 7.55 17.58 11.26
CA ALA A 93 8.16 17.59 9.93
C ALA A 93 8.94 18.88 9.65
N SER A 94 10.17 18.74 9.18
CA SER A 94 10.94 19.89 8.67
C SER A 94 10.35 20.42 7.37
N LEU A 95 10.66 21.67 7.01
CA LEU A 95 10.14 22.30 5.77
C LEU A 95 10.45 21.49 4.50
N PRO A 96 11.67 20.92 4.33
CA PRO A 96 11.95 20.01 3.21
C PRO A 96 11.03 18.78 3.18
N SER A 97 10.82 18.12 4.32
CA SER A 97 9.91 16.97 4.45
C SER A 97 8.46 17.34 4.12
N GLN A 98 7.99 18.48 4.61
CA GLN A 98 6.66 19.00 4.28
C GLN A 98 6.48 19.21 2.78
N ARG A 99 7.47 19.79 2.10
CA ARG A 99 7.44 19.99 0.65
C ARG A 99 7.38 18.66 -0.10
N ARG A 100 8.23 17.69 0.24
CA ARG A 100 8.25 16.36 -0.39
C ARG A 100 6.93 15.61 -0.19
N PHE A 101 6.35 15.69 1.01
CA PHE A 101 5.01 15.15 1.26
C PHE A 101 3.96 15.80 0.35
N LEU A 102 3.91 17.14 0.29
CA LEU A 102 2.94 17.83 -0.55
C LEU A 102 3.11 17.48 -2.04
N ASP A 103 4.34 17.42 -2.54
CA ASP A 103 4.62 17.05 -3.93
C ASP A 103 4.11 15.64 -4.25
N SER A 104 4.41 14.67 -3.39
CA SER A 104 3.96 13.27 -3.56
C SER A 104 2.44 13.10 -3.38
N PHE A 105 1.83 13.81 -2.44
CA PHE A 105 0.39 13.78 -2.22
C PHE A 105 -0.39 14.44 -3.37
N ILE A 106 0.10 15.55 -3.93
CA ILE A 106 -0.49 16.18 -5.12
C ILE A 106 -0.40 15.25 -6.32
N ALA A 107 0.74 14.58 -6.52
CA ALA A 107 0.89 13.60 -7.60
C ALA A 107 -0.09 12.44 -7.45
N TYR A 108 -0.23 11.91 -6.23
CA TYR A 108 -1.22 10.88 -5.88
C TYR A 108 -2.65 11.30 -6.22
N LEU A 109 -3.09 12.48 -5.75
CA LEU A 109 -4.45 12.98 -6.02
C LEU A 109 -4.71 13.17 -7.53
N ARG A 110 -3.72 13.63 -8.30
CA ARG A 110 -3.84 13.76 -9.75
C ARG A 110 -3.97 12.40 -10.43
N ALA A 111 -3.18 11.42 -9.99
CA ALA A 111 -3.24 10.07 -10.53
C ALA A 111 -4.58 9.38 -10.23
N LEU A 112 -5.17 9.63 -9.04
CA LEU A 112 -6.51 9.13 -8.71
C LEU A 112 -7.61 9.63 -9.65
N VAL A 113 -7.48 10.85 -10.18
CA VAL A 113 -8.45 11.36 -11.19
C VAL A 113 -8.37 10.54 -12.47
N VAL A 114 -7.16 10.15 -12.89
CA VAL A 114 -6.95 9.30 -14.07
C VAL A 114 -7.49 7.89 -13.82
N GLU A 115 -7.21 7.30 -12.65
CA GLU A 115 -7.75 6.01 -12.24
C GLU A 115 -9.29 6.02 -12.21
N ALA A 116 -9.90 7.08 -11.67
CA ALA A 116 -11.35 7.22 -11.64
C ALA A 116 -11.96 7.29 -13.05
N PHE A 117 -11.30 8.00 -13.98
CA PHE A 117 -11.72 8.04 -15.38
C PHE A 117 -11.60 6.67 -16.06
N ASP A 118 -10.50 5.94 -15.84
CA ASP A 118 -10.34 4.60 -16.39
C ASP A 118 -11.44 3.64 -15.90
N ARG A 119 -11.77 3.69 -14.61
CA ARG A 119 -12.87 2.89 -14.04
C ARG A 119 -14.22 3.24 -14.64
N ASP A 120 -14.53 4.52 -14.78
CA ASP A 120 -15.80 4.99 -15.37
C ASP A 120 -15.98 4.53 -16.83
N GLN A 121 -14.88 4.41 -17.56
CA GLN A 121 -14.87 3.94 -18.96
C GLN A 121 -14.72 2.42 -19.10
N GLY A 122 -14.59 1.66 -17.99
CA GLY A 122 -14.26 0.23 -18.04
C GLY A 122 -12.93 -0.06 -18.73
N HIS A 123 -12.00 0.91 -18.75
CA HIS A 123 -10.75 0.80 -19.47
C HIS A 123 -9.73 0.00 -18.67
N CYS A 124 -9.39 -1.20 -19.14
CA CYS A 124 -8.24 -1.93 -18.61
C CYS A 124 -6.96 -1.57 -19.38
N ARG A 125 -5.92 -1.18 -18.63
CA ARG A 125 -4.60 -0.87 -19.18
C ARG A 125 -3.78 -2.15 -19.32
N GLY A 126 -2.92 -2.21 -20.33
CA GLY A 126 -1.83 -3.20 -20.38
C GLY A 126 -0.83 -2.99 -19.24
N ILE A 127 0.01 -3.99 -18.97
CA ILE A 127 0.95 -4.09 -17.83
C ILE A 127 1.74 -2.80 -17.64
N ASN A 128 2.40 -2.32 -18.70
CA ASN A 128 3.23 -1.13 -18.63
C ASN A 128 2.42 0.15 -18.36
N GLY A 129 1.22 0.25 -18.93
CA GLY A 129 0.32 1.38 -18.69
C GLY A 129 -0.21 1.37 -17.26
N TYR A 130 -0.60 0.19 -16.78
CA TYR A 130 -1.07 -0.04 -15.43
C TYR A 130 0.01 0.32 -14.40
N LEU A 131 1.20 -0.29 -14.48
CA LEU A 131 2.29 -0.04 -13.54
C LEU A 131 2.70 1.43 -13.50
N ARG A 132 2.69 2.15 -14.63
CA ARG A 132 2.98 3.59 -14.62
C ARG A 132 1.99 4.38 -13.76
N LEU A 133 0.69 4.13 -13.93
CA LEU A 133 -0.34 4.83 -13.17
C LEU A 133 -0.39 4.35 -11.71
N ARG A 134 -0.34 3.02 -11.49
CA ARG A 134 -0.39 2.39 -10.16
C ARG A 134 0.77 2.83 -9.26
N ARG A 135 1.95 3.12 -9.83
CA ARG A 135 3.07 3.71 -9.07
C ARG A 135 2.76 5.06 -8.44
N ASP A 136 1.77 5.79 -8.96
CA ASP A 136 1.31 7.04 -8.37
C ASP A 136 0.03 6.86 -7.54
N THR A 137 -0.77 5.80 -7.74
CA THR A 137 -2.02 5.58 -6.96
C THR A 137 -1.92 4.56 -5.83
N CYS A 138 -0.82 3.81 -5.69
CA CYS A 138 -0.61 2.87 -4.58
C CYS A 138 -0.30 3.51 -3.22
N SER A 139 -0.34 4.85 -3.11
CA SER A 139 -0.10 5.66 -1.91
C SER A 139 1.22 5.44 -1.14
N VAL A 140 2.12 4.57 -1.60
CA VAL A 140 3.37 4.26 -0.90
C VAL A 140 4.30 5.49 -0.82
N LYS A 141 4.45 6.26 -1.91
CA LYS A 141 5.34 7.45 -1.92
C LYS A 141 5.03 8.44 -0.79
N PRO A 142 3.78 8.89 -0.61
CA PRO A 142 3.48 9.78 0.51
C PRO A 142 3.45 9.06 1.87
N CYS A 143 3.44 7.72 1.95
CA CYS A 143 3.68 6.99 3.20
C CYS A 143 5.15 6.97 3.61
N CYS A 144 6.10 7.04 2.67
CA CYS A 144 7.53 7.18 2.97
C CYS A 144 7.82 8.41 3.87
N PHE A 145 6.99 9.45 3.77
CA PHE A 145 7.03 10.61 4.68
C PHE A 145 6.96 10.22 6.17
N ILE A 146 6.19 9.19 6.52
CA ILE A 146 6.07 8.70 7.90
C ILE A 146 7.41 8.15 8.40
N CYS A 147 8.20 7.56 7.49
CA CYS A 147 9.51 7.00 7.83
C CYS A 147 10.62 8.05 7.90
N GLU A 148 10.49 9.19 7.21
CA GLU A 148 11.49 10.28 7.28
C GLU A 148 11.16 11.38 8.31
N ILE A 149 9.92 11.41 8.83
CA ILE A 149 9.49 12.50 9.73
C ILE A 149 10.37 12.54 10.99
N GLY A 150 10.97 13.70 11.25
CA GLY A 150 11.88 13.90 12.38
C GLY A 150 13.36 13.58 12.11
N MET A 151 13.73 13.06 10.93
CA MET A 151 15.13 12.76 10.59
C MET A 151 15.88 13.96 9.97
N ASP A 152 15.16 14.97 9.47
CA ASP A 152 15.70 16.17 8.78
C ASP A 152 16.76 15.84 7.71
N LEU A 153 16.50 14.80 6.91
CA LEU A 153 17.38 14.33 5.84
C LEU A 153 17.52 15.40 4.73
N PRO A 154 18.75 15.72 4.27
CA PRO A 154 18.96 16.68 3.19
C PRO A 154 18.39 16.18 1.86
N ASP A 155 17.78 17.08 1.07
CA ASP A 155 17.19 16.75 -0.23
C ASP A 155 18.16 16.00 -1.16
N LYS A 156 19.43 16.43 -1.21
CA LYS A 156 20.46 15.82 -2.06
C LYS A 156 20.70 14.34 -1.76
N VAL A 157 20.37 13.89 -0.55
CA VAL A 157 20.53 12.50 -0.11
C VAL A 157 19.33 11.69 -0.57
N LEU A 158 18.11 12.14 -0.29
CA LEU A 158 16.89 11.45 -0.71
C LEU A 158 16.69 11.45 -2.23
N GLN A 159 17.16 12.50 -2.92
CA GLN A 159 17.16 12.59 -4.38
C GLN A 159 18.32 11.83 -5.03
N HIS A 160 19.22 11.24 -4.24
CA HIS A 160 20.30 10.46 -4.81
C HIS A 160 19.72 9.26 -5.57
N PRO A 161 20.19 8.95 -6.80
CA PRO A 161 19.56 7.93 -7.64
C PRO A 161 19.38 6.56 -6.97
N ILE A 162 20.32 6.16 -6.11
CA ILE A 162 20.23 4.89 -5.37
C ILE A 162 19.12 4.91 -4.32
N ILE A 163 18.90 6.04 -3.62
CA ILE A 163 17.83 6.14 -2.62
C ILE A 163 16.47 6.14 -3.31
N VAL A 164 16.35 6.89 -4.42
CA VAL A 164 15.16 6.87 -5.27
C VAL A 164 14.88 5.46 -5.81
N GLU A 165 15.91 4.72 -6.21
CA GLU A 165 15.76 3.33 -6.68
C GLU A 165 15.27 2.40 -5.58
N LEU A 166 15.77 2.54 -4.34
CA LEU A 166 15.31 1.77 -3.19
C LEU A 166 13.83 2.07 -2.87
N GLU A 167 13.44 3.34 -2.83
CA GLU A 167 12.04 3.75 -2.63
C GLU A 167 11.11 3.21 -3.72
N GLN A 168 11.55 3.25 -4.99
CA GLN A 168 10.80 2.69 -6.11
C GLN A 168 10.61 1.18 -5.95
N CYS A 169 11.63 0.45 -5.53
CA CYS A 169 11.49 -0.99 -5.30
C CYS A 169 10.50 -1.28 -4.18
N ILE A 170 10.58 -0.59 -3.04
CA ILE A 170 9.61 -0.73 -1.94
C ILE A 170 8.19 -0.49 -2.41
N LEU A 171 7.99 0.55 -3.20
CA LEU A 171 6.71 0.87 -3.80
C LEU A 171 6.19 -0.25 -4.70
N GLU A 172 7.05 -0.80 -5.56
CA GLU A 172 6.67 -1.88 -6.49
C GLU A 172 6.36 -3.17 -5.76
N LEU A 173 7.11 -3.54 -4.72
CA LEU A 173 6.79 -4.71 -3.89
C LEU A 173 5.41 -4.55 -3.24
N SER A 174 5.17 -3.40 -2.60
CA SER A 174 3.91 -3.13 -1.91
C SER A 174 2.69 -3.10 -2.83
N LEU A 175 2.80 -2.55 -4.05
CA LEU A 175 1.67 -2.55 -5.00
C LEU A 175 1.40 -3.96 -5.54
N ILE A 176 2.43 -4.76 -5.84
CA ILE A 176 2.26 -6.12 -6.36
C ILE A 176 1.58 -7.00 -5.31
N ASP A 177 2.04 -6.92 -4.06
CA ASP A 177 1.43 -7.65 -2.94
C ASP A 177 -0.03 -7.28 -2.72
N ASN A 178 -0.35 -5.99 -2.81
CA ASN A 178 -1.72 -5.53 -2.67
C ASN A 178 -2.60 -6.08 -3.80
N ASP A 179 -2.18 -5.95 -5.06
CA ASP A 179 -2.96 -6.38 -6.21
C ASP A 179 -3.17 -7.91 -6.22
N MET A 180 -2.17 -8.71 -5.82
CA MET A 180 -2.34 -10.16 -5.66
C MET A 180 -3.36 -10.50 -4.57
N ALA A 181 -3.26 -9.86 -3.40
CA ALA A 181 -4.14 -10.13 -2.27
C ALA A 181 -5.58 -9.64 -2.51
N SER A 182 -5.75 -8.50 -3.17
CA SER A 182 -7.05 -7.86 -3.37
C SER A 182 -7.81 -8.36 -4.61
N TYR A 183 -7.13 -9.01 -5.56
CA TYR A 183 -7.72 -9.43 -6.84
C TYR A 183 -9.04 -10.18 -6.69
N ASN A 184 -9.10 -11.17 -5.79
CA ASN A 184 -10.29 -12.01 -5.65
C ASN A 184 -11.53 -11.22 -5.20
N ARG A 185 -11.32 -10.21 -4.35
CA ARG A 185 -12.36 -9.27 -3.92
C ARG A 185 -12.73 -8.33 -5.07
N GLU A 186 -11.74 -7.74 -5.73
CA GLU A 186 -11.96 -6.74 -6.78
C GLU A 186 -12.69 -7.31 -8.00
N GLN A 187 -12.36 -8.53 -8.43
CA GLN A 187 -13.12 -9.23 -9.48
C GLN A 187 -14.53 -9.62 -9.05
N ALA A 188 -14.76 -9.81 -7.75
CA ALA A 188 -16.09 -10.05 -7.24
C ALA A 188 -16.93 -8.78 -7.18
N THR A 189 -16.31 -7.59 -7.13
CA THR A 189 -17.01 -6.30 -7.05
C THR A 189 -17.06 -5.52 -8.36
N GLY A 190 -16.44 -6.02 -9.44
CA GLY A 190 -16.39 -5.35 -10.74
C GLY A 190 -15.30 -4.27 -10.85
N ASP A 191 -14.32 -4.28 -9.94
CA ASP A 191 -13.20 -3.33 -9.90
C ASP A 191 -11.89 -3.90 -10.47
N GLU A 192 -11.91 -5.13 -10.99
CA GLU A 192 -10.72 -5.85 -11.46
C GLU A 192 -9.99 -5.18 -12.62
N ASN A 193 -10.65 -4.30 -13.38
CA ASN A 193 -10.03 -3.57 -14.48
C ASN A 193 -8.87 -2.66 -14.01
N TYR A 194 -8.82 -2.35 -12.70
CA TYR A 194 -7.72 -1.61 -12.07
C TYR A 194 -6.83 -2.50 -11.18
N ASN A 195 -6.47 -3.70 -11.65
CA ASN A 195 -5.58 -4.62 -10.93
C ASN A 195 -4.48 -5.18 -11.86
N LEU A 196 -3.24 -5.31 -11.36
CA LEU A 196 -2.12 -5.87 -12.13
C LEU A 196 -2.42 -7.26 -12.69
N ILE A 197 -3.10 -8.12 -11.92
CA ILE A 197 -3.43 -9.48 -12.35
C ILE A 197 -4.29 -9.47 -13.60
N THR A 198 -5.30 -8.60 -13.66
CA THR A 198 -6.14 -8.41 -14.85
C THR A 198 -5.32 -7.89 -16.03
N ALA A 199 -4.47 -6.89 -15.82
CA ALA A 199 -3.60 -6.34 -16.87
C ALA A 199 -2.68 -7.42 -17.47
N VAL A 200 -2.15 -8.31 -16.63
CA VAL A 200 -1.28 -9.43 -17.04
C VAL A 200 -2.08 -10.50 -17.79
N MET A 201 -3.26 -10.88 -17.30
CA MET A 201 -4.13 -11.84 -17.98
C MET A 201 -4.47 -11.37 -19.39
N LEU A 202 -4.84 -10.09 -19.55
CA LEU A 202 -5.22 -9.52 -20.84
C LEU A 202 -4.04 -9.37 -21.81
N GLU A 203 -2.90 -8.85 -21.35
CA GLU A 203 -1.76 -8.57 -22.25
C GLU A 203 -1.02 -9.84 -22.67
N LEU A 204 -0.96 -10.86 -21.80
CA LEU A 204 -0.19 -12.09 -22.04
C LEU A 204 -1.06 -13.32 -22.34
N ASP A 205 -2.39 -13.17 -22.42
CA ASP A 205 -3.35 -14.26 -22.63
C ASP A 205 -3.16 -15.40 -21.61
N LEU A 206 -3.02 -15.02 -20.33
CA LEU A 206 -2.82 -15.94 -19.22
C LEU A 206 -4.11 -16.09 -18.43
N ASP A 207 -4.26 -17.26 -17.79
CA ASP A 207 -5.27 -17.43 -16.76
C ASP A 207 -4.81 -16.81 -15.42
N VAL A 208 -5.72 -16.77 -14.43
CA VAL A 208 -5.41 -16.18 -13.11
C VAL A 208 -4.19 -16.82 -12.45
N GLY A 209 -4.00 -18.13 -12.60
CA GLY A 209 -2.83 -18.83 -12.05
C GLY A 209 -1.53 -18.41 -12.74
N GLY A 210 -1.55 -18.32 -14.07
CA GLY A 210 -0.44 -17.80 -14.87
C GLY A 210 -0.09 -16.35 -14.53
N ALA A 211 -1.09 -15.50 -14.33
CA ALA A 211 -0.90 -14.11 -13.96
C ALA A 211 -0.35 -13.93 -12.53
N MET A 212 -0.86 -14.69 -11.54
CA MET A 212 -0.28 -14.72 -10.19
C MET A 212 1.19 -15.18 -10.20
N ALA A 213 1.51 -16.20 -10.99
CA ALA A 213 2.89 -16.67 -11.14
C ALA A 213 3.79 -15.63 -11.83
N TRP A 214 3.25 -14.86 -12.78
CA TRP A 214 3.97 -13.74 -13.39
C TRP A 214 4.25 -12.63 -12.38
N ALA A 215 3.24 -12.23 -11.60
CA ALA A 215 3.38 -11.20 -10.56
C ALA A 215 4.41 -11.59 -9.50
N ALA A 216 4.41 -12.86 -9.07
CA ALA A 216 5.41 -13.39 -8.14
C ALA A 216 6.85 -13.33 -8.69
N ARG A 217 7.04 -13.63 -9.99
CA ARG A 217 8.37 -13.52 -10.63
C ARG A 217 8.81 -12.07 -10.69
N TYR A 218 7.93 -11.18 -11.12
CA TYR A 218 8.23 -9.75 -11.17
C TYR A 218 8.57 -9.19 -9.78
N HIS A 219 7.83 -9.60 -8.74
CA HIS A 219 8.14 -9.27 -7.36
C HIS A 219 9.56 -9.73 -6.94
N ALA A 220 9.95 -10.97 -7.26
CA ALA A 220 11.28 -11.49 -6.95
C ALA A 220 12.41 -10.74 -7.68
N GLU A 221 12.17 -10.30 -8.92
CA GLU A 221 13.09 -9.44 -9.66
C GLU A 221 13.28 -8.08 -8.95
N VAL A 222 12.18 -7.47 -8.48
CA VAL A 222 12.22 -6.21 -7.72
C VAL A 222 12.95 -6.39 -6.38
N GLN A 223 12.75 -7.49 -5.66
CA GLN A 223 13.50 -7.79 -4.43
C GLN A 223 15.00 -7.89 -4.69
N THR A 224 15.39 -8.57 -5.77
CA THR A 224 16.80 -8.69 -6.18
C THR A 224 17.39 -7.31 -6.47
N LYS A 225 16.65 -6.48 -7.21
CA LYS A 225 17.05 -5.09 -7.50
C LYS A 225 17.23 -4.26 -6.23
N PHE A 226 16.33 -4.38 -5.25
CA PHE A 226 16.43 -3.70 -3.97
C PHE A 226 17.71 -4.12 -3.23
N VAL A 227 17.97 -5.42 -3.09
CA VAL A 227 19.15 -5.94 -2.41
C VAL A 227 20.44 -5.48 -3.09
N ASP A 228 20.49 -5.49 -4.42
CA ASP A 228 21.63 -5.00 -5.19
C ASP A 228 21.86 -3.50 -4.98
N ALA A 229 20.79 -2.70 -4.91
CA ALA A 229 20.87 -1.27 -4.69
C ALA A 229 21.40 -0.91 -3.30
N LEU A 230 21.12 -1.70 -2.27
CA LEU A 230 21.66 -1.49 -0.91
C LEU A 230 23.20 -1.48 -0.89
N THR A 231 23.83 -2.29 -1.75
CA THR A 231 25.30 -2.37 -1.85
C THR A 231 25.94 -1.13 -2.47
N LYS A 232 25.12 -0.26 -3.09
CA LYS A 232 25.55 0.92 -3.86
C LYS A 232 25.26 2.23 -3.13
N ILE A 233 24.75 2.18 -1.90
CA ILE A 233 24.49 3.38 -1.09
C ILE A 233 25.83 4.07 -0.82
N PRO A 234 26.03 5.33 -1.27
CA PRO A 234 27.25 6.07 -0.97
C PRO A 234 27.24 6.54 0.50
N SER A 235 28.41 6.91 1.02
CA SER A 235 28.51 7.55 2.33
C SER A 235 28.42 9.08 2.19
N TRP A 236 27.63 9.70 3.07
CA TRP A 236 27.56 11.15 3.26
C TRP A 236 28.10 11.58 4.64
N GLY A 237 28.69 10.65 5.38
CA GLY A 237 29.23 10.84 6.72
C GLY A 237 28.37 10.17 7.79
N LEU A 238 29.00 9.74 8.88
CA LEU A 238 28.43 8.83 9.89
C LEU A 238 27.05 9.24 10.40
N SER A 239 26.78 10.54 10.58
CA SER A 239 25.48 11.02 11.05
C SER A 239 24.37 10.81 10.01
N VAL A 240 24.63 11.16 8.75
CA VAL A 240 23.65 11.02 7.66
C VAL A 240 23.49 9.55 7.28
N ASP A 241 24.57 8.79 7.29
CA ASP A 241 24.56 7.36 6.98
C ASP A 241 23.70 6.58 7.98
N GLY A 242 23.76 6.93 9.27
CA GLY A 242 22.90 6.36 10.30
C GLY A 242 21.41 6.63 10.05
N LEU A 243 21.05 7.88 9.71
CA LEU A 243 19.67 8.27 9.40
C LEU A 243 19.15 7.61 8.13
N ILE A 244 19.98 7.48 7.09
CA ILE A 244 19.61 6.79 5.86
C ILE A 244 19.39 5.30 6.11
N LYS A 245 20.22 4.67 6.93
CA LYS A 245 19.99 3.28 7.33
C LYS A 245 18.64 3.14 8.04
N GLU A 246 18.35 4.01 9.00
CA GLU A 246 17.07 4.01 9.73
C GLU A 246 15.87 4.21 8.80
N TYR A 247 15.98 5.15 7.86
CA TYR A 247 14.96 5.41 6.85
C TYR A 247 14.69 4.18 5.95
N ILE A 248 15.77 3.57 5.42
CA ILE A 248 15.67 2.39 4.55
C ILE A 248 15.12 1.18 5.31
N ASP A 249 15.55 0.96 6.56
CA ASP A 249 14.97 -0.07 7.42
C ASP A 249 13.47 0.20 7.66
N GLY A 250 13.10 1.46 7.89
CA GLY A 250 11.71 1.88 8.10
C GLY A 250 10.79 1.53 6.92
N ILE A 251 11.18 1.90 5.70
CA ILE A 251 10.38 1.58 4.50
C ILE A 251 10.37 0.08 4.19
N ALA A 252 11.45 -0.66 4.48
CA ALA A 252 11.51 -2.10 4.29
C ALA A 252 10.65 -2.88 5.30
N ILE A 253 10.59 -2.42 6.55
CA ILE A 253 9.69 -2.94 7.59
C ILE A 253 8.24 -2.60 7.22
N TRP A 254 7.98 -1.39 6.71
CA TRP A 254 6.64 -0.98 6.25
C TRP A 254 6.10 -1.93 5.17
N THR A 255 6.92 -2.28 4.18
CA THR A 255 6.54 -3.26 3.15
C THR A 255 6.19 -4.61 3.75
N ARG A 256 7.00 -5.11 4.71
CA ARG A 256 6.69 -6.37 5.40
C ARG A 256 5.39 -6.30 6.21
N GLY A 257 5.17 -5.19 6.91
CA GLY A 257 3.96 -4.92 7.67
C GLY A 257 2.73 -4.91 6.77
N THR A 258 2.81 -4.21 5.63
CA THR A 258 1.74 -4.12 4.62
C THR A 258 1.40 -5.50 4.03
N HIS A 259 2.42 -6.29 3.70
CA HIS A 259 2.22 -7.68 3.26
C HIS A 259 1.47 -8.48 4.32
N SER A 260 1.96 -8.52 5.57
CA SER A 260 1.29 -9.22 6.67
C SER A 260 -0.15 -8.76 6.90
N TRP A 261 -0.37 -7.44 6.88
CA TRP A 261 -1.68 -6.81 7.03
C TRP A 261 -2.69 -7.29 5.97
N ASN A 262 -2.26 -7.45 4.71
CA ASN A 262 -3.14 -7.95 3.65
C ASN A 262 -3.73 -9.33 3.97
N TYR A 263 -3.03 -10.20 4.71
CA TYR A 263 -3.47 -11.56 5.06
C TYR A 263 -4.13 -11.68 6.44
N GLU A 264 -3.96 -10.69 7.30
CA GLU A 264 -4.47 -10.72 8.68
C GLU A 264 -5.82 -10.02 8.84
N THR A 265 -6.13 -9.11 7.92
CA THR A 265 -7.36 -8.32 7.91
C THR A 265 -8.44 -8.92 7.02
N GLU A 266 -9.69 -8.59 7.34
CA GLU A 266 -10.84 -9.04 6.55
C GLU A 266 -11.00 -8.22 5.26
N CYS A 267 -10.23 -7.14 5.09
CA CYS A 267 -10.39 -6.25 3.95
C CYS A 267 -9.96 -6.90 2.64
N SER A 268 -9.05 -7.87 2.63
CA SER A 268 -8.68 -8.62 1.42
C SER A 268 -9.49 -9.91 1.25
N PHE A 269 -9.87 -10.58 2.35
CA PHE A 269 -10.39 -11.96 2.34
C PHE A 269 -11.80 -12.14 2.90
N GLY A 270 -12.45 -11.08 3.39
CA GLY A 270 -13.74 -11.16 4.09
C GLY A 270 -13.64 -11.79 5.49
N PRO A 271 -14.78 -12.14 6.12
CA PRO A 271 -14.81 -12.72 7.46
C PRO A 271 -13.94 -13.97 7.58
N ARG A 272 -13.12 -14.05 8.65
CA ARG A 272 -12.23 -15.20 8.87
C ARG A 272 -13.00 -16.52 8.88
N VAL A 273 -12.65 -17.45 8.00
CA VAL A 273 -13.04 -18.85 8.15
C VAL A 273 -12.02 -19.51 9.11
N PRO A 274 -12.45 -20.14 10.22
CA PRO A 274 -11.54 -20.71 11.22
C PRO A 274 -10.61 -21.77 10.61
N GLY A 275 -9.29 -21.63 10.79
CA GLY A 275 -8.26 -22.56 10.29
C GLY A 275 -7.34 -22.02 9.19
N LEU A 276 -7.53 -20.78 8.74
CA LEU A 276 -6.82 -20.14 7.63
C LEU A 276 -5.61 -19.27 8.05
N CYS A 277 -4.82 -19.69 9.05
CA CYS A 277 -3.61 -18.94 9.46
C CYS A 277 -2.40 -19.07 8.50
N SER A 278 -2.62 -19.56 7.27
CA SER A 278 -1.61 -19.70 6.21
C SER A 278 -2.29 -19.82 4.85
N ILE A 279 -3.01 -18.78 4.42
CA ILE A 279 -3.82 -18.82 3.20
C ILE A 279 -2.90 -18.87 1.97
N ILE A 280 -2.57 -20.08 1.56
CA ILE A 280 -1.84 -20.40 0.33
C ILE A 280 -2.84 -20.65 -0.83
N CYS A 281 -4.14 -20.71 -0.55
CA CYS A 281 -5.19 -21.02 -1.52
C CYS A 281 -6.55 -20.44 -1.13
N VAL A 282 -7.19 -19.66 -2.01
CA VAL A 282 -8.55 -19.11 -1.84
C VAL A 282 -9.49 -19.60 -2.93
N GLN A 283 -10.77 -19.79 -2.60
CA GLN A 283 -11.79 -20.02 -3.62
C GLN A 283 -12.02 -18.74 -4.41
N LEU A 284 -11.99 -18.82 -5.74
CA LEU A 284 -12.36 -17.71 -6.62
C LEU A 284 -13.83 -17.36 -6.38
N CYS A 285 -14.10 -16.12 -6.00
CA CYS A 285 -15.46 -15.63 -5.82
C CYS A 285 -16.19 -15.56 -7.16
N GLU A 286 -17.50 -15.79 -7.18
CA GLU A 286 -18.30 -15.64 -8.41
C GLU A 286 -18.38 -14.14 -8.78
N SER A 287 -18.14 -13.82 -10.05
CA SER A 287 -18.27 -12.46 -10.56
C SER A 287 -19.75 -12.04 -10.57
N VAL A 288 -20.03 -10.78 -10.19
CA VAL A 288 -21.40 -10.23 -10.14
C VAL A 288 -22.08 -10.19 -11.52
N GLU A 289 -21.32 -10.36 -12.61
CA GLU A 289 -21.86 -10.43 -13.97
C GLU A 289 -22.62 -11.75 -14.28
N ASN A 290 -22.47 -12.81 -13.48
CA ASN A 290 -23.16 -14.10 -13.72
C ASN A 290 -24.54 -14.21 -13.03
N THR A 291 -25.04 -13.13 -12.42
CA THR A 291 -26.32 -13.11 -11.68
C THR A 291 -27.46 -12.33 -12.37
N MET A 292 -27.34 -12.04 -13.68
CA MET A 292 -28.45 -11.58 -14.53
C MET A 292 -28.74 -12.56 -15.66
#